data_AF-A0A2N2RXX8-F1
#
_entry.id   AF-A0A2N2RXX8-F1
#
_cell.length_a   1.000
_cell.length_b   1.000
_cell.length_c   1.000
_cell.angle_alpha   90.00
_cell.angle_beta   90.00
_cell.angle_gamma   90.00
#
_symmetry.space_group_name_H-M   'P 1'
#
loop_
_entity.id
_entity.type
_entity.pdbx_description
1 polymer ?
#
loop_
_entity_poly.entity_id
_entity_poly.type
_entity_poly.pdbx_seq_one_letter_code
_entity_poly.pdbx_strand_id
1 'polypeptide(L)'
;GIRDSELQQMALMEQASFAALLAVSSVERGKIRFVGLRPAMLVTEFNSTTRLDIMRAALSLDDHQLADLQSGQLMAGPDAKKVFGAARTLYALHGREKDFREIQRQVALMRIKHEEDAAPDSPATA
;
A
#
# COMPACT_ATOMS: atom_id res chain seq x y z
N GLY A 1 4.74 19.31 -18.25
CA GLY A 1 4.73 18.57 -16.97
C GLY A 1 4.12 19.46 -15.91
N ILE A 2 3.47 18.88 -14.90
CA ILE A 2 2.90 19.61 -13.76
C ILE A 2 4.00 20.44 -13.08
N ARG A 3 3.70 21.70 -12.74
CA ARG A 3 4.62 22.59 -12.01
C ARG A 3 4.63 22.24 -10.53
N ASP A 4 5.75 22.44 -9.87
CA ASP A 4 5.90 22.12 -8.43
C ASP A 4 4.89 22.86 -7.55
N SER A 5 4.59 24.11 -7.88
CA SER A 5 3.58 24.92 -7.20
C SER A 5 2.16 24.36 -7.35
N GLU A 6 1.85 23.74 -8.49
CA GLU A 6 0.54 23.10 -8.72
C GLU A 6 0.47 21.80 -7.93
N LEU A 7 1.54 21.01 -7.92
CA LEU A 7 1.60 19.76 -7.16
C LEU A 7 1.44 19.99 -5.66
N GLN A 8 2.05 21.03 -5.10
CA GLN A 8 1.93 21.36 -3.67
C GLN A 8 0.51 21.76 -3.24
N GLN A 9 -0.34 22.18 -4.18
CA GLN A 9 -1.73 22.54 -3.91
C GLN A 9 -2.69 21.33 -4.00
N MET A 10 -2.21 20.20 -4.53
CA MET A 10 -2.99 18.97 -4.66
C MET A 10 -3.17 18.27 -3.31
N ALA A 11 -4.16 17.39 -3.22
CA ALA A 11 -4.34 16.57 -2.02
C ALA A 11 -3.16 15.59 -1.85
N LEU A 12 -2.84 15.21 -0.62
CA LEU A 12 -1.73 14.29 -0.32
C LEU A 12 -1.84 12.96 -1.09
N MET A 13 -3.07 12.46 -1.35
CA MET A 13 -3.29 11.27 -2.17
C MET A 13 -2.78 11.44 -3.60
N GLU A 14 -3.06 12.59 -4.20
CA GLU A 14 -2.68 12.91 -5.58
C GLU A 14 -1.17 13.16 -5.66
N GLN A 15 -0.61 13.87 -4.67
CA GLN A 15 0.84 14.06 -4.56
C GLN A 15 1.58 12.73 -4.44
N ALA A 16 1.07 11.81 -3.61
CA ALA A 16 1.67 10.50 -3.38
C ALA A 16 1.60 9.61 -4.63
N SER A 17 0.44 9.52 -5.28
CA SER A 17 0.28 8.76 -6.53
C SER A 17 1.15 9.37 -7.64
N PHE A 18 1.17 10.70 -7.79
CA PHE A 18 2.02 11.37 -8.77
C PHE A 18 3.51 11.08 -8.52
N ALA A 19 3.99 11.24 -7.29
CA ALA A 19 5.38 10.98 -6.95
C ALA A 19 5.77 9.52 -7.18
N ALA A 20 4.87 8.58 -6.87
CA ALA A 20 5.07 7.16 -7.10
C ALA A 20 5.16 6.82 -8.59
N LEU A 21 4.19 7.29 -9.39
CA LEU A 21 4.19 7.08 -10.85
C LEU A 21 5.39 7.74 -11.52
N LEU A 22 5.80 8.93 -11.06
CA LEU A 22 7.01 9.59 -11.54
C LEU A 22 8.26 8.79 -11.19
N ALA A 23 8.35 8.23 -9.98
CA ALA A 23 9.48 7.40 -9.57
C ALA A 23 9.60 6.10 -10.39
N VAL A 24 8.47 5.51 -10.77
CA VAL A 24 8.44 4.32 -11.64
C VAL A 24 8.79 4.66 -13.09
N SER A 25 8.29 5.77 -13.62
CA SER A 25 8.50 6.17 -15.03
C SER A 25 9.85 6.85 -15.28
N SER A 26 10.40 7.54 -14.29
CA SER A 26 11.69 8.23 -14.35
C SER A 26 12.30 8.32 -12.97
N VAL A 27 13.11 7.31 -12.63
CA VAL A 27 13.73 7.17 -11.30
C VAL A 27 14.49 8.45 -10.89
N GLU A 28 15.30 9.01 -11.79
CA GLU A 28 16.09 10.21 -11.52
C GLU A 28 15.23 11.42 -11.13
N ARG A 29 14.04 11.55 -11.72
CA ARG A 29 13.15 12.69 -11.49
C ARG A 29 12.19 12.47 -10.32
N GLY A 30 11.79 11.22 -10.08
CA GLY A 30 10.77 10.89 -9.09
C GLY A 30 11.30 10.48 -7.73
N LYS A 31 12.53 9.92 -7.64
CA LYS A 31 13.07 9.36 -6.40
C LYS A 31 13.11 10.39 -5.26
N ILE A 32 13.62 11.60 -5.52
CA ILE A 32 13.73 12.65 -4.49
C ILE A 32 12.35 13.01 -3.93
N ARG A 33 11.34 13.16 -4.79
CA ARG A 33 9.97 13.50 -4.38
C ARG A 33 9.33 12.37 -3.59
N PHE A 34 9.47 11.13 -4.08
CA PHE A 34 8.91 9.96 -3.43
C PHE A 34 9.51 9.76 -2.02
N VAL A 35 10.84 9.84 -1.90
CA VAL A 35 11.55 9.77 -0.61
C VAL A 35 11.14 10.92 0.32
N GLY A 36 10.97 12.13 -0.20
CA GLY A 36 10.51 13.28 0.59
C GLY A 36 9.10 13.10 1.17
N LEU A 37 8.21 12.39 0.47
CA LEU A 37 6.85 12.11 0.93
C LEU A 37 6.74 10.85 1.80
N ARG A 38 7.81 10.05 1.90
CA ARG A 38 7.82 8.78 2.65
C ARG A 38 7.26 8.90 4.08
N PRO A 39 7.63 9.89 4.91
CA PRO A 39 7.08 10.00 6.27
C PRO A 39 5.56 10.14 6.28
N ALA A 40 5.00 10.92 5.36
CA ALA A 40 3.55 11.08 5.22
C ALA A 40 2.89 9.78 4.73
N MET A 41 3.54 9.06 3.81
CA MET A 41 3.03 7.79 3.28
C MET A 41 2.94 6.66 4.32
N LEU A 42 3.77 6.71 5.37
CA LEU A 42 3.77 5.71 6.44
C LEU A 42 2.60 5.86 7.41
N VAL A 43 2.08 7.08 7.59
CA VAL A 43 1.09 7.40 8.63
C VAL A 43 -0.28 7.74 8.08
N THR A 44 -0.40 7.97 6.77
CA THR A 44 -1.64 8.40 6.13
C THR A 44 -2.44 7.23 5.60
N GLU A 45 -3.76 7.32 5.70
CA GLU A 45 -4.69 6.41 5.03
C GLU A 45 -4.90 6.80 3.56
N PHE A 46 -4.67 5.84 2.67
CA PHE A 46 -4.83 6.01 1.22
C PHE A 46 -5.89 5.05 0.66
N ASN A 47 -6.48 5.43 -0.47
CA ASN A 47 -7.33 4.51 -1.24
C ASN A 47 -6.48 3.41 -1.91
N SER A 48 -7.14 2.33 -2.34
CA SER A 48 -6.50 1.15 -2.93
C SER A 48 -5.61 1.46 -4.14
N THR A 49 -6.02 2.40 -5.00
CA THR A 49 -5.25 2.79 -6.19
C THR A 49 -3.94 3.47 -5.80
N THR A 50 -4.02 4.49 -4.94
CA THR A 50 -2.83 5.22 -4.48
C THR A 50 -1.88 4.30 -3.69
N ARG A 51 -2.41 3.37 -2.88
CA ARG A 51 -1.58 2.36 -2.20
C ARG A 51 -0.82 1.46 -3.17
N LEU A 52 -1.48 1.03 -4.26
CA LEU A 52 -0.85 0.20 -5.29
C LEU A 52 0.30 0.95 -6.00
N ASP A 53 0.09 2.23 -6.31
CA ASP A 53 1.13 3.08 -6.89
C ASP A 53 2.33 3.22 -5.95
N ILE A 54 2.09 3.56 -4.68
CA ILE A 54 3.14 3.69 -3.66
C ILE A 54 3.88 2.36 -3.48
N MET A 55 3.17 1.24 -3.35
CA MET A 55 3.76 -0.08 -3.19
C MET A 55 4.68 -0.43 -4.37
N ARG A 56 4.22 -0.16 -5.61
CA ARG A 56 5.01 -0.41 -6.82
C ARG A 56 6.28 0.43 -6.87
N ALA A 57 6.18 1.72 -6.55
CA ALA A 57 7.32 2.62 -6.49
C ALA A 57 8.30 2.23 -5.39
N ALA A 58 7.80 1.87 -4.21
CA ALA A 58 8.60 1.41 -3.08
C ALA A 58 9.39 0.15 -3.42
N LEU A 59 8.77 -0.85 -4.08
CA LEU A 59 9.48 -2.04 -4.57
C LEU A 59 10.56 -1.69 -5.60
N SER A 60 10.28 -0.74 -6.50
CA SER A 60 11.24 -0.30 -7.54
C SER A 60 12.43 0.48 -6.96
N LEU A 61 12.31 1.02 -5.75
CA LEU A 61 13.33 1.80 -5.06
C LEU A 61 13.93 1.06 -3.85
N ASP A 62 13.65 -0.25 -3.72
CA ASP A 62 14.10 -1.10 -2.62
C ASP A 62 13.65 -0.64 -1.22
N ASP A 63 12.58 0.15 -1.11
CA ASP A 63 11.95 0.53 0.15
C ASP A 63 10.95 -0.56 0.58
N HIS A 64 11.50 -1.72 0.97
CA HIS A 64 10.72 -2.90 1.32
C HIS A 64 9.76 -2.66 2.49
N GLN A 65 10.17 -1.85 3.47
CA GLN A 65 9.31 -1.52 4.61
C GLN A 65 8.03 -0.80 4.17
N LEU A 66 8.15 0.21 3.30
CA LEU A 66 6.99 0.93 2.79
C LEU A 66 6.14 0.02 1.89
N ALA A 67 6.77 -0.78 1.03
CA ALA A 67 6.07 -1.74 0.17
C ALA A 67 5.23 -2.75 0.98
N ASP A 68 5.80 -3.29 2.04
CA ASP A 68 5.16 -4.31 2.88
C ASP A 68 3.99 -3.73 3.66
N LEU A 69 4.15 -2.51 4.20
CA LEU A 69 3.07 -1.77 4.87
C LEU A 69 1.87 -1.57 3.93
N GLN A 70 2.12 -1.01 2.74
CA GLN A 70 1.05 -0.71 1.78
C GLN A 70 0.37 -2.00 1.29
N SER A 71 1.15 -3.06 1.06
CA SER A 71 0.64 -4.38 0.71
C SER A 71 -0.23 -4.98 1.81
N GLY A 72 0.18 -4.90 3.07
CA GLY A 72 -0.63 -5.34 4.22
C GLY A 72 -1.97 -4.61 4.29
N GLN A 73 -1.96 -3.29 4.15
CA GLN A 73 -3.19 -2.48 4.14
C GLN A 73 -4.09 -2.82 2.94
N LEU A 74 -3.53 -3.08 1.76
CA LEU A 74 -4.27 -3.54 0.59
C LEU A 74 -4.91 -4.92 0.79
N MET A 75 -4.16 -5.87 1.37
CA MET A 75 -4.64 -7.23 1.61
C MET A 75 -5.69 -7.28 2.72
N ALA A 76 -5.61 -6.38 3.70
CA ALA A 76 -6.61 -6.22 4.75
C ALA A 76 -7.90 -5.56 4.23
N GLY A 77 -7.79 -4.67 3.24
CA GLY A 77 -8.90 -3.88 2.71
C GLY A 77 -9.91 -4.62 1.82
N PRO A 78 -11.02 -3.95 1.48
CA PRO A 78 -12.13 -4.55 0.71
C PRO A 78 -11.77 -4.86 -0.75
N ASP A 79 -10.81 -4.13 -1.31
CA ASP A 79 -10.37 -4.32 -2.71
C ASP A 79 -9.27 -5.38 -2.87
N ALA A 80 -8.90 -6.11 -1.81
CA ALA A 80 -7.83 -7.10 -1.83
C ALA A 80 -7.94 -8.05 -3.03
N LYS A 81 -9.14 -8.57 -3.31
CA LYS A 81 -9.39 -9.49 -4.45
C LYS A 81 -9.07 -8.87 -5.81
N LYS A 82 -9.30 -7.56 -5.97
CA LYS A 82 -9.07 -6.84 -7.25
C LYS A 82 -7.59 -6.60 -7.48
N VAL A 83 -6.87 -6.19 -6.44
CA VAL A 83 -5.44 -5.82 -6.55
C VAL A 83 -4.48 -6.99 -6.32
N PHE A 84 -4.97 -8.14 -5.82
CA PHE A 84 -4.15 -9.30 -5.46
C PHE A 84 -3.22 -9.75 -6.59
N GLY A 85 -3.76 -9.92 -7.80
CA GLY A 85 -2.99 -10.41 -8.94
C GLY A 85 -1.84 -9.47 -9.31
N ALA A 86 -2.09 -8.16 -9.24
CA ALA A 86 -1.09 -7.14 -9.48
C ALA A 86 -0.02 -7.14 -8.38
N ALA A 87 -0.42 -7.11 -7.11
CA ALA A 87 0.50 -7.13 -5.97
C ALA A 87 1.39 -8.38 -5.99
N ARG A 88 0.81 -9.57 -6.20
CA ARG A 88 1.57 -10.83 -6.30
C ARG A 88 2.62 -10.77 -7.41
N THR A 89 2.25 -10.30 -8.59
CA THR A 89 3.15 -10.20 -9.74
C THR A 89 4.29 -9.22 -9.45
N LEU A 90 4.00 -8.08 -8.79
CA LEU A 90 5.03 -7.12 -8.41
C LEU A 90 6.01 -7.72 -7.40
N TYR A 91 5.54 -8.36 -6.32
CA TYR A 91 6.46 -9.00 -5.38
C TYR A 91 7.29 -10.10 -6.04
N ALA A 92 6.71 -10.86 -6.97
CA ALA A 92 7.43 -11.88 -7.72
C ALA A 92 8.52 -11.30 -8.63
N LEU A 93 8.23 -10.21 -9.32
CA LEU A 93 9.20 -9.51 -10.16
C LEU A 93 10.46 -9.08 -9.38
N HIS A 94 10.28 -8.76 -8.09
CA HIS A 94 11.35 -8.37 -7.18
C HIS A 94 11.93 -9.55 -6.36
N GLY A 95 11.53 -10.80 -6.63
CA GLY A 95 12.01 -12.00 -5.92
C GLY A 95 11.54 -12.12 -4.47
N ARG A 96 10.44 -11.43 -4.11
CA ARG A 96 9.90 -11.31 -2.76
C ARG A 96 8.58 -12.06 -2.56
N GLU A 97 8.33 -13.13 -3.29
CA GLU A 97 7.08 -13.92 -3.17
C GLU A 97 6.88 -14.50 -1.78
N LYS A 98 7.97 -14.83 -1.07
CA LYS A 98 7.91 -15.32 0.31
C LYS A 98 7.37 -14.25 1.25
N ASP A 99 7.81 -13.01 1.10
CA ASP A 99 7.38 -11.88 1.92
C ASP A 99 5.89 -11.57 1.67
N PHE A 100 5.45 -11.61 0.40
CA PHE A 100 4.04 -11.43 0.09
C PHE A 100 3.15 -12.51 0.72
N ARG A 101 3.61 -13.77 0.76
CA ARG A 101 2.90 -14.85 1.47
C ARG A 101 2.89 -14.64 2.99
N GLU A 102 3.94 -14.09 3.56
CA GLU A 102 3.98 -13.72 4.98
C GLU A 102 2.92 -12.66 5.30
N ILE A 103 2.86 -11.60 4.50
CA ILE A 103 1.86 -10.53 4.64
C ILE A 103 0.43 -11.12 4.59
N GLN A 104 0.15 -12.01 3.65
CA GLN A 104 -1.15 -12.69 3.56
C GLN A 104 -1.47 -13.49 4.82
N ARG A 105 -0.49 -14.21 5.37
CA ARG A 105 -0.67 -14.99 6.60
C ARG A 105 -0.99 -14.07 7.78
N GLN A 106 -0.22 -12.99 7.94
CA GLN A 106 -0.44 -12.02 9.02
C GLN A 106 -1.84 -11.38 8.93
N VAL A 107 -2.27 -11.00 7.73
CA VAL A 107 -3.61 -10.46 7.50
C VAL A 107 -4.70 -11.48 7.83
N ALA A 108 -4.52 -12.75 7.43
CA ALA A 108 -5.47 -13.80 7.77
C ALA A 108 -5.56 -14.02 9.30
N LEU A 109 -4.43 -14.05 10.00
CA LEU A 109 -4.38 -14.18 11.47
C LEU A 109 -5.07 -13.01 12.17
N MET A 110 -4.86 -11.77 11.69
CA MET A 110 -5.54 -10.60 12.23
C MET A 110 -7.06 -10.66 12.06
N ARG A 111 -7.54 -11.18 10.92
CA ARG A 111 -8.98 -11.35 10.67
C ARG A 111 -9.60 -12.37 11.60
N ILE A 112 -8.95 -13.53 11.78
CA ILE A 112 -9.43 -14.57 12.70
C ILE A 112 -9.52 -14.02 14.12
N LYS A 113 -8.48 -13.32 14.60
CA LYS A 113 -8.49 -12.71 15.93
C LYS A 113 -9.64 -11.70 16.09
N HIS A 114 -9.87 -10.84 15.10
CA HIS A 114 -11.00 -9.90 15.13
C HIS A 114 -12.36 -10.62 15.12
N GLU A 115 -12.49 -11.76 14.44
CA GLU A 115 -13.71 -12.57 14.45
C GLU A 115 -13.94 -13.24 15.83
N GLU A 116 -12.87 -13.71 16.49
CA GLU A 116 -12.92 -14.23 17.87
C GLU A 116 -13.29 -13.14 18.89
N ASP A 117 -12.70 -11.95 18.78
CA ASP A 117 -12.98 -10.81 19.67
C ASP A 117 -14.39 -10.22 19.45
N ALA A 118 -14.95 -10.34 18.25
CA ALA A 118 -16.31 -9.89 17.92
C ALA A 118 -17.42 -10.84 18.39
N ALA A 119 -17.06 -12.01 18.93
CA ALA A 119 -18.01 -12.97 19.49
C ALA A 119 -18.06 -12.90 21.03
N PRO A 120 -18.94 -12.04 21.58
CA PRO A 120 -19.61 -12.37 22.84
C PRO A 120 -21.13 -12.28 22.71
N ASP A 121 -21.80 -13.37 23.08
CA ASP A 121 -23.20 -13.47 23.56
C ASP A 121 -24.24 -12.51 22.96
N SER A 122 -24.95 -12.97 21.92
CA SER A 122 -26.38 -12.65 21.79
C SER A 122 -27.19 -13.82 22.31
N PRO A 123 -27.60 -13.82 23.59
CA PRO A 123 -28.64 -14.73 24.03
C PRO A 123 -29.93 -14.27 23.35
N ALA A 124 -30.61 -15.23 22.74
CA ALA A 124 -31.98 -15.08 22.31
C ALA A 124 -32.83 -14.51 23.46
N THR A 125 -33.60 -13.47 23.17
CA THR A 125 -34.80 -13.18 23.96
C THR A 125 -36.01 -13.23 23.04
N ALA A 126 -36.94 -14.06 23.50
CA ALA A 126 -38.18 -14.53 22.91
C ALA A 126 -39.20 -13.43 22.58
#